data_AF-A0A397N611-F1
#
_entry.id   AF-A0A397N611-F1
#
_cell.length_a   1.000
_cell.length_b   1.000
_cell.length_c   1.000
_cell.angle_alpha   90.00
_cell.angle_beta   90.00
_cell.angle_gamma   90.00
#
_symmetry.space_group_name_H-M   'P 1'
#
loop_
_entity.id
_entity.type
_entity.pdbx_description
1 polymer ?
#
loop_
_entity_poly.entity_id
_entity_poly.type
_entity_poly.pdbx_seq_one_letter_code
_entity_poly.pdbx_strand_id
1 'polypeptide(L)'
;MSAADRLLDAWYRGHPALTLLRPLEWLYRRVVQGKRARFLAGEGDIYRAPVPVLVVGNITVGGTGKTPLILFLIEHCRSRGLRVGVVSRGYGAKPPSLPWRVRSEHGAAQAGDEPLLIVQRTDVPLMIDPDRSRAVRALLAEEPLDLILCDDGLQHYRLARDLELVLIDAARGLGNRHCLPAGPLREPAERLSEVDAVLLNGAEFDREDGFAFRLQPTALVNLASGERVALDHFPPGQTVHAVAGIGNPQRFFNTLEALNWRPVPHPFADHAQYDAARLSFEPPLPLLMTEKDAVKCRAFAAADWWYLAVDAVPTTAFVDWLDGQLARLIPGRT
;
A
#
# COMPACT_ATOMS: atom_id res chain seq x y z
N MET A 1 -9.09 22.40 -5.59
CA MET A 1 -8.58 21.21 -6.32
C MET A 1 -7.20 21.51 -6.86
N SER A 2 -6.22 20.67 -6.53
CA SER A 2 -4.85 20.79 -7.04
C SER A 2 -4.78 20.43 -8.53
N ALA A 3 -3.64 20.70 -9.18
CA ALA A 3 -3.41 20.26 -10.55
C ALA A 3 -3.36 18.71 -10.67
N ALA A 4 -2.84 18.04 -9.65
CA ALA A 4 -2.83 16.58 -9.56
C ALA A 4 -4.25 16.01 -9.49
N ASP A 5 -5.15 16.62 -8.71
CA ASP A 5 -6.53 16.16 -8.60
C ASP A 5 -7.29 16.30 -9.93
N ARG A 6 -7.04 17.39 -10.67
CA ARG A 6 -7.64 17.61 -12.00
C ARG A 6 -7.14 16.59 -13.03
N LEU A 7 -5.86 16.23 -12.97
CA LEU A 7 -5.28 15.20 -13.84
C LEU A 7 -5.83 13.81 -13.50
N LEU A 8 -5.94 13.50 -12.21
CA LEU A 8 -6.55 12.26 -11.74
C LEU A 8 -8.01 12.17 -12.21
N ASP A 9 -8.80 13.24 -12.04
CA ASP A 9 -10.18 13.29 -12.50
C ASP A 9 -10.26 13.10 -14.02
N ALA A 10 -9.39 13.76 -14.78
CA ALA A 10 -9.32 13.61 -16.23
C ALA A 10 -9.03 12.15 -16.65
N TRP A 11 -8.12 11.47 -15.96
CA TRP A 11 -7.78 10.06 -16.25
C TRP A 11 -8.93 9.09 -15.98
N TYR A 12 -9.78 9.36 -14.99
CA TYR A 12 -10.86 8.46 -14.59
C TYR A 12 -12.21 8.81 -15.23
N ARG A 13 -12.50 10.09 -15.48
CA ARG A 13 -13.72 10.55 -16.16
C ARG A 13 -13.57 10.71 -17.67
N GLY A 14 -12.33 10.74 -18.16
CA GLY A 14 -12.00 11.01 -19.55
C GLY A 14 -12.02 12.51 -19.85
N HIS A 15 -10.95 13.01 -20.46
CA HIS A 15 -10.87 14.39 -20.93
C HIS A 15 -10.24 14.43 -22.34
N PRO A 16 -10.82 15.18 -23.31
CA PRO A 16 -10.33 15.19 -24.70
C PRO A 16 -8.85 15.56 -24.84
N ALA A 17 -8.35 16.47 -23.99
CA ALA A 17 -6.94 16.88 -23.99
C ALA A 17 -5.95 15.74 -23.72
N LEU A 18 -6.37 14.62 -23.11
CA LEU A 18 -5.51 13.46 -22.90
C LEU A 18 -5.08 12.81 -24.22
N THR A 19 -5.83 13.00 -25.31
CA THR A 19 -5.45 12.49 -26.63
C THR A 19 -4.13 13.08 -27.13
N LEU A 20 -3.83 14.32 -26.76
CA LEU A 20 -2.57 15.00 -27.11
C LEU A 20 -1.35 14.36 -26.41
N LEU A 21 -1.58 13.63 -25.32
CA LEU A 21 -0.53 12.94 -24.56
C LEU A 21 -0.23 11.52 -25.08
N ARG A 22 -1.00 11.00 -26.05
CA ARG A 22 -0.82 9.65 -26.61
C ARG A 22 0.56 9.38 -27.23
N PRO A 23 1.21 10.33 -27.93
CA PRO A 23 2.58 10.11 -28.42
C PRO A 23 3.59 9.90 -27.27
N LEU A 24 3.41 10.63 -26.16
CA LEU A 24 4.24 10.46 -24.96
C LEU A 24 3.94 9.14 -24.26
N GLU A 25 2.67 8.73 -24.19
CA GLU A 25 2.27 7.42 -23.69
C GLU A 25 2.94 6.29 -24.49
N TRP A 26 2.95 6.39 -25.82
CA TRP A 26 3.59 5.38 -26.67
C TRP A 26 5.07 5.22 -26.33
N LEU A 27 5.80 6.33 -26.20
CA LEU A 27 7.22 6.29 -25.82
C LEU A 27 7.40 5.68 -24.42
N TYR A 28 6.56 6.09 -23.47
CA TYR A 28 6.55 5.54 -22.11
C TYR A 28 6.31 4.03 -22.12
N ARG A 29 5.31 3.54 -22.85
CA ARG A 29 5.00 2.11 -22.99
C ARG A 29 6.19 1.34 -23.54
N ARG A 30 6.88 1.85 -24.57
CA ARG A 30 8.09 1.20 -25.11
C ARG A 30 9.20 1.06 -24.08
N VAL A 31 9.43 2.09 -23.26
CA VAL A 31 10.44 2.04 -22.21
C VAL A 31 10.09 1.01 -21.15
N VAL A 32 8.83 0.99 -20.68
CA VAL A 32 8.38 0.05 -19.65
C VAL A 32 8.39 -1.39 -20.16
N GLN A 33 7.84 -1.63 -21.34
CA GLN A 33 7.86 -2.95 -21.98
C GLN A 33 9.29 -3.42 -22.26
N GLY A 34 10.18 -2.52 -22.70
CA GLY A 34 11.59 -2.83 -22.92
C GLY A 34 12.31 -3.25 -21.64
N LYS A 35 12.06 -2.57 -20.52
CA LYS A 35 12.61 -2.97 -19.21
C LYS A 35 12.18 -4.38 -18.81
N ARG A 36 10.91 -4.71 -19.03
CA ARG A 36 10.37 -6.04 -18.74
C ARG A 36 10.92 -7.11 -19.68
N ALA A 37 10.95 -6.84 -20.98
CA ALA A 37 11.47 -7.77 -21.98
C ALA A 37 12.93 -8.14 -21.68
N ARG A 38 13.75 -7.14 -21.32
CA ARG A 38 15.12 -7.37 -20.86
C ARG A 38 15.20 -8.25 -19.62
N PHE A 39 14.35 -8.00 -18.62
CA PHE A 39 14.30 -8.85 -17.43
C PHE A 39 13.95 -10.30 -17.75
N LEU A 40 12.94 -10.53 -18.60
CA LEU A 40 12.55 -11.87 -19.04
C LEU A 40 13.65 -12.56 -19.86
N ALA A 41 14.42 -11.79 -20.62
CA ALA A 41 15.59 -12.28 -21.34
C ALA A 41 16.82 -12.52 -20.43
N GLY A 42 16.74 -12.22 -19.13
CA GLY A 42 17.86 -12.33 -18.20
C GLY A 42 18.93 -11.24 -18.41
N GLU A 43 18.60 -10.15 -19.09
CA GLU A 43 19.54 -9.10 -19.48
C GLU A 43 19.70 -8.02 -18.40
N GLY A 44 20.89 -7.94 -17.82
CA GLY A 44 21.30 -6.90 -16.88
C GLY A 44 21.69 -7.48 -15.52
N ASP A 45 21.94 -6.58 -14.58
CA ASP A 45 22.25 -6.94 -13.20
C ASP A 45 20.96 -7.31 -12.44
N ILE A 46 20.60 -8.60 -12.52
CA ILE A 46 19.44 -9.19 -11.86
C ILE A 46 19.95 -9.95 -10.63
N TYR A 47 19.57 -9.48 -9.45
CA TYR A 47 19.87 -10.17 -8.20
C TYR A 47 18.78 -11.18 -7.86
N ARG A 48 19.17 -12.44 -7.64
CA ARG A 48 18.31 -13.48 -7.08
C ARG A 48 18.65 -13.70 -5.61
N ALA A 49 17.65 -13.53 -4.75
CA ALA A 49 17.79 -13.80 -3.33
C ALA A 49 17.88 -15.32 -3.07
N PRO A 50 18.55 -15.75 -1.99
CA PRO A 50 18.61 -17.16 -1.59
C PRO A 50 17.30 -17.69 -0.99
N VAL A 51 16.34 -16.79 -0.72
CA VAL A 51 15.00 -17.10 -0.21
C VAL A 51 13.95 -16.55 -1.18
N PRO A 52 12.73 -17.11 -1.21
CA PRO A 52 11.68 -16.62 -2.09
C PRO A 52 11.35 -15.13 -1.87
N VAL A 53 11.09 -14.43 -2.98
CA VAL A 53 10.67 -13.03 -2.99
C VAL A 53 9.27 -12.93 -3.58
N LEU A 54 8.31 -12.49 -2.77
CA LEU A 54 6.95 -12.19 -3.18
C LEU A 54 6.82 -10.67 -3.34
N VAL A 55 6.56 -10.23 -4.57
CA VAL A 55 6.36 -8.82 -4.89
C VAL A 55 4.88 -8.47 -4.81
N VAL A 56 4.56 -7.42 -4.07
CA VAL A 56 3.22 -6.83 -4.03
C VAL A 56 3.30 -5.44 -4.61
N GLY A 57 2.44 -5.13 -5.58
CA GLY A 57 2.41 -3.79 -6.16
C GLY A 57 1.10 -3.44 -6.82
N ASN A 58 1.11 -2.31 -7.52
CA ASN A 58 0.03 -1.94 -8.41
C ASN A 58 0.56 -1.43 -9.75
N ILE A 59 -0.30 -1.50 -10.77
CA ILE A 59 -0.04 -0.96 -12.10
C ILE A 59 -0.67 0.41 -12.31
N THR A 60 -1.40 0.96 -11.32
CA THR A 60 -2.02 2.29 -11.38
C THR A 60 -1.28 3.29 -10.49
N VAL A 61 -1.42 4.58 -10.76
CA VAL A 61 -1.03 5.65 -9.84
C VAL A 61 -2.14 5.85 -8.80
N GLY A 62 -1.78 5.85 -7.52
CA GLY A 62 -2.70 5.98 -6.39
C GLY A 62 -2.65 4.81 -5.41
N GLY A 63 -3.38 4.96 -4.30
CA GLY A 63 -3.46 3.95 -3.25
C GLY A 63 -4.45 2.84 -3.58
N THR A 64 -3.97 1.61 -3.75
CA THR A 64 -4.77 0.40 -4.01
C THR A 64 -4.99 -0.46 -2.76
N GLY A 65 -4.60 0.04 -1.58
CA GLY A 65 -4.66 -0.70 -0.31
C GLY A 65 -3.58 -1.79 -0.18
N LYS A 66 -2.36 -1.49 -0.64
CA LYS A 66 -1.20 -2.38 -0.50
C LYS A 66 -0.84 -2.64 0.95
N THR A 67 -0.76 -1.59 1.78
CA THR A 67 -0.30 -1.71 3.15
C THR A 67 -1.14 -2.70 3.97
N PRO A 68 -2.49 -2.65 3.98
CA PRO A 68 -3.28 -3.68 4.66
C PRO A 68 -3.06 -5.11 4.13
N LEU A 69 -2.85 -5.29 2.82
CA LEU A 69 -2.54 -6.63 2.28
C LEU A 69 -1.16 -7.11 2.73
N ILE A 70 -0.15 -6.23 2.75
CA ILE A 70 1.17 -6.56 3.28
C ILE A 70 1.08 -6.98 4.74
N LEU A 71 0.32 -6.25 5.57
CA LEU A 71 0.06 -6.62 6.98
C LEU A 71 -0.56 -8.01 7.08
N PHE A 72 -1.58 -8.29 6.27
CA PHE A 72 -2.19 -9.62 6.19
C PHE A 72 -1.16 -10.70 5.83
N LEU A 73 -0.35 -10.49 4.78
CA LEU A 73 0.65 -11.45 4.33
C LEU A 73 1.71 -11.74 5.40
N ILE A 74 2.16 -10.71 6.13
CA ILE A 74 3.12 -10.85 7.23
C ILE A 74 2.55 -11.77 8.31
N GLU A 75 1.36 -11.45 8.81
CA GLU A 75 0.73 -12.20 9.89
C GLU A 75 0.32 -13.61 9.47
N HIS A 76 -0.16 -13.77 8.23
CA HIS A 76 -0.51 -15.07 7.64
C HIS A 76 0.71 -15.99 7.48
N CYS A 77 1.85 -15.45 7.05
CA CYS A 77 3.07 -16.24 6.94
C CYS A 77 3.65 -16.58 8.32
N ARG A 78 3.61 -15.63 9.27
CA ARG A 78 4.06 -15.84 10.66
C ARG A 78 3.22 -16.86 11.41
N SER A 79 1.91 -16.91 11.19
CA SER A 79 1.04 -17.92 11.81
C SER A 79 1.38 -19.35 11.33
N ARG A 80 2.10 -19.48 10.20
CA ARG A 80 2.70 -20.72 9.69
C ARG A 80 4.14 -20.94 10.16
N GLY A 81 4.64 -20.11 11.08
CA GLY A 81 6.01 -20.21 11.59
C GLY A 81 7.10 -19.72 10.63
N LEU A 82 6.74 -19.03 9.54
CA LEU A 82 7.72 -18.45 8.61
C LEU A 82 8.32 -17.17 9.17
N ARG A 83 9.64 -17.00 9.00
CA ARG A 83 10.34 -15.75 9.29
C ARG A 83 10.26 -14.84 8.07
N VAL A 84 9.50 -13.77 8.18
CA VAL A 84 9.21 -12.85 7.08
C VAL A 84 10.03 -11.57 7.23
N GLY A 85 10.67 -11.13 6.15
CA GLY A 85 11.22 -9.78 6.05
C GLY A 85 10.48 -8.96 4.99
N VAL A 86 10.52 -7.64 5.13
CA VAL A 86 9.92 -6.70 4.18
C VAL A 86 11.00 -5.80 3.60
N VAL A 87 10.95 -5.57 2.29
CA VAL A 87 11.74 -4.53 1.64
C VAL A 87 10.81 -3.54 0.95
N SER A 88 11.12 -2.26 1.07
CA SER A 88 10.36 -1.19 0.40
C SER A 88 11.32 -0.16 -0.18
N ARG A 89 10.81 0.70 -1.06
CA ARG A 89 11.58 1.82 -1.62
C ARG A 89 11.89 2.90 -0.58
N GLY A 90 11.00 3.08 0.40
CA GLY A 90 11.00 4.26 1.27
C GLY A 90 10.58 5.53 0.53
N TYR A 91 9.46 5.49 -0.20
CA TYR A 91 8.99 6.68 -0.94
C TYR A 91 8.71 7.86 0.01
N GLY A 92 9.28 9.04 -0.30
CA GLY A 92 9.18 10.23 0.55
C GLY A 92 10.07 10.21 1.80
N ALA A 93 10.72 9.07 2.10
CA ALA A 93 11.59 8.90 3.26
C ALA A 93 12.95 9.60 3.05
N LYS A 94 13.54 10.08 4.14
CA LYS A 94 14.90 10.66 4.19
C LYS A 94 15.74 9.94 5.25
N PRO A 95 16.10 8.68 5.03
CA PRO A 95 16.93 7.94 5.98
C PRO A 95 18.36 8.51 6.03
N PRO A 96 19.06 8.36 7.16
CA PRO A 96 20.42 8.87 7.32
C PRO A 96 21.46 8.11 6.48
N SER A 97 21.20 6.85 6.14
CA SER A 97 22.03 6.04 5.23
C SER A 97 21.16 5.10 4.41
N LEU A 98 21.75 4.42 3.42
CA LEU A 98 21.08 3.39 2.63
C LEU A 98 22.01 2.17 2.46
N PRO A 99 21.50 0.94 2.61
CA PRO A 99 20.16 0.57 3.09
C PRO A 99 19.88 1.04 4.52
N TRP A 100 18.60 1.20 4.88
CA TRP A 100 18.20 1.62 6.22
C TRP A 100 17.13 0.71 6.83
N ARG A 101 17.41 0.19 8.03
CA ARG A 101 16.44 -0.60 8.78
C ARG A 101 15.44 0.32 9.46
N VAL A 102 14.16 0.10 9.20
CA VAL A 102 13.08 0.84 9.86
C VAL A 102 12.79 0.19 11.21
N ARG A 103 12.56 1.02 12.23
CA ARG A 103 12.19 0.63 13.59
C ARG A 103 10.98 1.44 14.02
N SER A 104 10.21 0.93 14.98
CA SER A 104 8.93 1.50 15.38
C SER A 104 9.05 2.89 16.02
N GLU A 105 10.21 3.19 16.61
CA GLU A 105 10.57 4.47 17.22
C GLU A 105 11.00 5.55 16.21
N HIS A 106 11.26 5.20 14.95
CA HIS A 106 11.69 6.17 13.94
C HIS A 106 10.55 7.14 13.55
N GLY A 107 10.93 8.34 13.12
CA GLY A 107 9.97 9.31 12.60
C GLY A 107 9.56 9.00 11.15
N ALA A 108 8.31 9.32 10.79
CA ALA A 108 7.77 9.13 9.44
C ALA A 108 8.63 9.83 8.35
N ALA A 109 9.24 10.98 8.67
CA ALA A 109 10.12 11.68 7.74
C ALA A 109 11.38 10.87 7.36
N GLN A 110 11.88 10.01 8.25
CA GLN A 110 13.07 9.19 8.02
C GLN A 110 12.73 7.81 7.45
N ALA A 111 11.65 7.21 7.93
CA ALA A 111 11.23 5.85 7.56
C ALA A 111 10.27 5.79 6.35
N GLY A 112 9.54 6.87 6.09
CA GLY A 112 8.38 6.89 5.19
C GLY A 112 7.12 6.39 5.88
N ASP A 113 5.95 6.88 5.43
CA ASP A 113 4.67 6.62 6.07
C ASP A 113 4.30 5.12 6.09
N GLU A 114 4.36 4.46 4.92
CA GLU A 114 3.98 3.04 4.78
C GLU A 114 4.98 2.08 5.46
N PRO A 115 6.31 2.21 5.27
CA PRO A 115 7.27 1.36 5.98
C PRO A 115 7.17 1.49 7.51
N LEU A 116 7.01 2.71 8.02
CA LEU A 116 6.86 2.94 9.45
C LEU A 116 5.58 2.31 9.98
N LEU A 117 4.46 2.45 9.26
CA LEU A 117 3.19 1.83 9.63
C LEU A 117 3.31 0.30 9.72
N ILE A 118 3.96 -0.33 8.73
CA ILE A 118 4.16 -1.78 8.71
C ILE A 118 4.95 -2.23 9.94
N VAL A 119 6.08 -1.57 10.24
CA VAL A 119 6.91 -1.90 11.41
C VAL A 119 6.16 -1.65 12.72
N GLN A 120 5.42 -0.55 12.85
CA GLN A 120 4.66 -0.26 14.07
C GLN A 120 3.54 -1.27 14.33
N ARG A 121 2.92 -1.82 13.28
CA ARG A 121 1.84 -2.81 13.42
C ARG A 121 2.33 -4.23 13.67
N THR A 122 3.50 -4.58 13.15
CA THR A 122 3.95 -5.98 13.07
C THR A 122 5.33 -6.24 13.69
N ASP A 123 6.13 -5.22 13.94
CA ASP A 123 7.54 -5.36 14.32
C ASP A 123 8.35 -6.24 13.33
N VAL A 124 7.93 -6.28 12.05
CA VAL A 124 8.62 -7.07 11.03
C VAL A 124 9.98 -6.45 10.69
N PRO A 125 11.03 -7.28 10.46
CA PRO A 125 12.27 -6.81 9.88
C PRO A 125 12.01 -6.11 8.55
N LEU A 126 12.20 -4.79 8.51
CA LEU A 126 11.95 -3.99 7.32
C LEU A 126 13.16 -3.15 6.94
N MET A 127 13.58 -3.27 5.67
CA MET A 127 14.67 -2.48 5.09
C MET A 127 14.15 -1.58 3.96
N ILE A 128 14.52 -0.30 3.97
CA ILE A 128 14.24 0.62 2.87
C ILE A 128 15.47 0.90 2.02
N ASP A 129 15.32 0.83 0.70
CA ASP A 129 16.32 1.24 -0.28
C ASP A 129 15.69 1.44 -1.67
N PRO A 130 16.05 2.49 -2.43
CA PRO A 130 15.71 2.60 -3.84
C PRO A 130 16.12 1.38 -4.68
N ASP A 131 17.28 0.80 -4.40
CA ASP A 131 17.73 -0.49 -4.93
C ASP A 131 17.28 -1.63 -4.00
N ARG A 132 16.16 -2.26 -4.37
CA ARG A 132 15.56 -3.34 -3.55
C ARG A 132 16.50 -4.53 -3.40
N SER A 133 17.40 -4.77 -4.36
CA SER A 133 18.39 -5.85 -4.26
C SER A 133 19.36 -5.61 -3.11
N ARG A 134 19.78 -4.35 -2.92
CA ARG A 134 20.66 -3.94 -1.82
C ARG A 134 19.93 -4.03 -0.48
N ALA A 135 18.66 -3.62 -0.42
CA ALA A 135 17.83 -3.80 0.78
C ALA A 135 17.72 -5.27 1.18
N VAL A 136 17.43 -6.17 0.23
CA VAL A 136 17.34 -7.61 0.50
C VAL A 136 18.65 -8.16 1.05
N ARG A 137 19.79 -7.84 0.42
CA ARG A 137 21.10 -8.31 0.87
C ARG A 137 21.41 -7.85 2.30
N ALA A 138 21.13 -6.59 2.62
CA ALA A 138 21.34 -6.07 3.96
C ALA A 138 20.43 -6.76 4.99
N LEU A 139 19.16 -6.93 4.67
CA LEU A 139 18.20 -7.56 5.57
C LEU A 139 18.57 -9.03 5.87
N LEU A 140 18.96 -9.79 4.84
CA LEU A 140 19.41 -11.18 4.99
C LEU A 140 20.76 -11.33 5.70
N ALA A 141 21.58 -10.27 5.72
CA ALA A 141 22.83 -10.26 6.46
C ALA A 141 22.62 -10.03 7.96
N GLU A 142 21.52 -9.39 8.36
CA GLU A 142 21.21 -9.10 9.76
C GLU A 142 20.51 -10.26 10.47
N GLU A 143 19.63 -10.98 9.76
CA GLU A 143 18.88 -12.08 10.37
C GLU A 143 18.41 -13.14 9.36
N PRO A 144 18.20 -14.38 9.81
CA PRO A 144 17.75 -15.44 8.93
C PRO A 144 16.24 -15.34 8.66
N LEU A 145 15.90 -15.21 7.37
CA LEU A 145 14.52 -15.13 6.89
C LEU A 145 14.19 -16.35 6.03
N ASP A 146 12.90 -16.66 5.91
CA ASP A 146 12.37 -17.71 5.04
C ASP A 146 11.64 -17.14 3.82
N LEU A 147 11.11 -15.92 3.92
CA LEU A 147 10.38 -15.23 2.87
C LEU A 147 10.65 -13.73 2.91
N ILE A 148 10.73 -13.10 1.74
CA ILE A 148 10.79 -11.64 1.61
C ILE A 148 9.54 -11.14 0.89
N LEU A 149 8.85 -10.17 1.50
CA LEU A 149 7.81 -9.38 0.85
C LEU A 149 8.41 -8.09 0.31
N CYS A 150 8.19 -7.79 -0.95
CA CYS A 150 8.67 -6.58 -1.61
C CYS A 150 7.50 -5.65 -1.92
N ASP A 151 7.42 -4.54 -1.19
CA ASP A 151 6.38 -3.53 -1.31
C ASP A 151 6.66 -2.54 -2.47
N ASP A 152 5.67 -2.36 -3.35
CA ASP A 152 5.70 -1.58 -4.58
C ASP A 152 6.90 -1.95 -5.49
N GLY A 153 7.14 -3.26 -5.61
CA GLY A 153 8.30 -3.84 -6.31
C GLY A 153 8.08 -4.17 -7.79
N LEU A 154 6.86 -4.08 -8.32
CA LEU A 154 6.52 -4.58 -9.66
C LEU A 154 7.43 -4.01 -10.76
N GLN A 155 7.68 -2.70 -10.75
CA GLN A 155 8.52 -2.05 -11.75
C GLN A 155 10.04 -2.16 -11.46
N HIS A 156 10.44 -2.80 -10.36
CA HIS A 156 11.85 -2.98 -9.99
C HIS A 156 12.42 -4.27 -10.58
N TYR A 157 12.75 -4.22 -11.87
CA TYR A 157 13.19 -5.40 -12.62
C TYR A 157 14.58 -5.94 -12.26
N ARG A 158 15.38 -5.21 -11.47
CA ARG A 158 16.71 -5.67 -11.01
C ARG A 158 16.67 -6.69 -9.87
N LEU A 159 15.52 -6.85 -9.21
CA LEU A 159 15.30 -7.88 -8.21
C LEU A 159 14.51 -9.01 -8.87
N ALA A 160 15.06 -10.22 -8.85
CA ALA A 160 14.31 -11.42 -9.22
C ALA A 160 13.20 -11.67 -8.19
N ARG A 161 12.10 -12.24 -8.67
CA ARG A 161 10.89 -12.51 -7.88
C ARG A 161 10.34 -13.87 -8.24
N ASP A 162 9.76 -14.53 -7.25
CA ASP A 162 9.20 -15.87 -7.37
C ASP A 162 7.67 -15.84 -7.43
N LEU A 163 7.06 -14.77 -6.89
CA LEU A 163 5.62 -14.46 -7.03
C LEU A 163 5.39 -12.96 -7.21
N GLU A 164 4.36 -12.63 -7.98
CA GLU A 164 3.86 -11.28 -8.18
C GLU A 164 2.36 -11.18 -7.90
N LEU A 165 2.00 -10.30 -6.97
CA LEU A 165 0.64 -9.92 -6.64
C LEU A 165 0.38 -8.48 -7.10
N VAL A 166 -0.67 -8.28 -7.90
CA VAL A 166 -1.12 -6.95 -8.33
C VAL A 166 -2.41 -6.58 -7.64
N LEU A 167 -2.44 -5.42 -7.00
CA LEU A 167 -3.68 -4.87 -6.43
C LEU A 167 -4.34 -3.90 -7.39
N ILE A 168 -5.66 -4.05 -7.51
CA ILE A 168 -6.54 -3.14 -8.24
C ILE A 168 -7.64 -2.68 -7.26
N ASP A 169 -7.94 -1.40 -7.25
CA ASP A 169 -9.13 -0.88 -6.59
C ASP A 169 -10.36 -1.25 -7.45
N ALA A 170 -11.26 -2.08 -6.92
CA ALA A 170 -12.36 -2.65 -7.68
C ALA A 170 -13.38 -1.60 -8.14
N ALA A 171 -13.50 -0.47 -7.43
CA ALA A 171 -14.42 0.61 -7.77
C ALA A 171 -13.82 1.54 -8.84
N ARG A 172 -12.51 1.82 -8.75
CA ARG A 172 -11.81 2.69 -9.72
C ARG A 172 -11.38 1.96 -10.99
N GLY A 173 -11.10 0.67 -10.89
CA GLY A 173 -10.51 -0.12 -11.95
C GLY A 173 -9.22 0.51 -12.51
N LEU A 174 -9.08 0.45 -13.83
CA LEU A 174 -7.88 0.91 -14.55
C LEU A 174 -8.00 2.34 -15.12
N GLY A 175 -9.03 3.09 -14.72
CA GLY A 175 -9.35 4.40 -15.32
C GLY A 175 -9.56 4.31 -16.83
N ASN A 176 -8.99 5.25 -17.59
CA ASN A 176 -9.04 5.24 -19.06
C ASN A 176 -8.17 4.17 -19.74
N ARG A 177 -7.54 3.25 -18.98
CA ARG A 177 -6.70 2.15 -19.47
C ARG A 177 -5.45 2.58 -20.26
N HIS A 178 -5.11 3.86 -20.23
CA HIS A 178 -3.90 4.38 -20.84
C HIS A 178 -2.74 4.42 -19.84
N CYS A 179 -1.51 4.29 -20.35
CA CYS A 179 -0.32 4.49 -19.54
C CYS A 179 -0.03 5.98 -19.32
N LEU A 180 0.83 6.25 -18.34
CA LEU A 180 1.37 7.58 -18.12
C LEU A 180 2.01 8.14 -19.41
N PRO A 181 1.87 9.45 -19.69
CA PRO A 181 1.06 10.44 -18.97
C PRO A 181 -0.40 10.54 -19.44
N ALA A 182 -0.82 9.80 -20.47
CA ALA A 182 -2.19 9.87 -21.02
C ALA A 182 -3.25 9.21 -20.12
N GLY A 183 -2.84 8.33 -19.22
CA GLY A 183 -3.69 7.65 -18.25
C GLY A 183 -2.95 7.32 -16.96
N PRO A 184 -3.62 6.66 -16.01
CA PRO A 184 -3.09 6.42 -14.67
C PRO A 184 -2.16 5.19 -14.61
N LEU A 185 -1.98 4.44 -15.70
CA LEU A 185 -1.24 3.18 -15.64
C LEU A 185 0.29 3.38 -15.69
N ARG A 186 1.00 2.77 -14.74
CA ARG A 186 2.46 2.67 -14.70
C ARG A 186 2.98 1.58 -15.64
N GLU A 187 2.17 0.55 -15.87
CA GLU A 187 2.43 -0.54 -16.81
C GLU A 187 1.17 -0.82 -17.63
N PRO A 188 1.30 -1.33 -18.87
CA PRO A 188 0.14 -1.63 -19.71
C PRO A 188 -0.84 -2.60 -19.03
N ALA A 189 -2.15 -2.50 -19.32
CA ALA A 189 -3.17 -3.35 -18.71
C ALA A 189 -2.96 -4.85 -18.98
N GLU A 190 -2.31 -5.16 -20.10
CA GLU A 190 -1.90 -6.52 -20.49
C GLU A 190 -0.95 -7.15 -19.45
N ARG A 191 -0.30 -6.35 -18.59
CA ARG A 191 0.55 -6.84 -17.50
C ARG A 191 -0.20 -7.74 -16.51
N LEU A 192 -1.52 -7.55 -16.38
CA LEU A 192 -2.37 -8.29 -15.45
C LEU A 192 -2.50 -9.78 -15.82
N SER A 193 -2.39 -10.15 -17.10
CA SER A 193 -2.42 -11.56 -17.51
C SER A 193 -1.08 -12.27 -17.30
N GLU A 194 -0.07 -11.57 -16.78
CA GLU A 194 1.30 -12.05 -16.65
C GLU A 194 1.79 -12.06 -15.20
N VAL A 195 0.91 -11.79 -14.23
CA VAL A 195 1.21 -11.91 -12.80
C VAL A 195 0.58 -13.19 -12.24
N ASP A 196 1.06 -13.63 -11.09
CA ASP A 196 0.58 -14.87 -10.47
C ASP A 196 -0.82 -14.71 -9.87
N ALA A 197 -1.14 -13.54 -9.32
CA ALA A 197 -2.50 -13.21 -8.91
C ALA A 197 -2.82 -11.71 -8.95
N VAL A 198 -4.09 -11.43 -9.20
CA VAL A 198 -4.68 -10.10 -9.12
C VAL A 198 -5.61 -10.06 -7.91
N LEU A 199 -5.48 -9.02 -7.09
CA LEU A 199 -6.29 -8.78 -5.89
C LEU A 199 -7.17 -7.55 -6.09
N LEU A 200 -8.48 -7.74 -5.99
CA LEU A 200 -9.52 -6.74 -6.21
C LEU A 200 -10.00 -6.17 -4.88
N ASN A 201 -9.46 -5.01 -4.53
CA ASN A 201 -9.78 -4.33 -3.28
C ASN A 201 -11.19 -3.72 -3.32
N GLY A 202 -12.06 -4.17 -2.42
CA GLY A 202 -13.45 -3.70 -2.33
C GLY A 202 -14.42 -4.45 -3.24
N ALA A 203 -14.00 -5.53 -3.89
CA ALA A 203 -14.92 -6.46 -4.54
C ALA A 203 -15.62 -7.33 -3.47
N GLU A 204 -16.89 -7.67 -3.70
CA GLU A 204 -17.66 -8.53 -2.78
C GLU A 204 -17.32 -10.02 -2.94
N PHE A 205 -17.00 -10.43 -4.16
CA PHE A 205 -16.73 -11.82 -4.54
C PHE A 205 -15.58 -11.88 -5.53
N ASP A 206 -14.91 -13.03 -5.56
CA ASP A 206 -13.90 -13.36 -6.57
C ASP A 206 -14.49 -13.23 -7.97
N ARG A 207 -13.64 -12.83 -8.92
CA ARG A 207 -13.97 -12.70 -10.33
C ARG A 207 -13.01 -13.58 -11.13
N GLU A 208 -13.34 -13.81 -12.40
CA GLU A 208 -12.46 -14.55 -13.31
C GLU A 208 -11.06 -13.91 -13.42
N ASP A 209 -10.99 -12.59 -13.29
CA ASP A 209 -9.77 -11.80 -13.43
C ASP A 209 -9.07 -11.47 -12.10
N GLY A 210 -9.52 -12.00 -10.97
CA GLY A 210 -8.83 -11.81 -9.69
C GLY A 210 -9.63 -12.16 -8.43
N PHE A 211 -8.91 -12.30 -7.32
CA PHE A 211 -9.50 -12.58 -6.01
C PHE A 211 -9.98 -11.30 -5.32
N ALA A 212 -11.13 -11.37 -4.68
CA ALA A 212 -11.62 -10.28 -3.87
C ALA A 212 -10.91 -10.20 -2.52
N PHE A 213 -10.77 -8.98 -2.04
CA PHE A 213 -10.54 -8.76 -0.62
C PHE A 213 -11.22 -7.45 -0.20
N ARG A 214 -11.61 -7.38 1.06
CA ARG A 214 -12.18 -6.17 1.66
C ARG A 214 -11.26 -5.62 2.73
N LEU A 215 -11.35 -4.32 2.96
CA LEU A 215 -10.77 -3.73 4.17
C LEU A 215 -11.86 -3.71 5.23
N GLN A 216 -11.58 -4.32 6.37
CA GLN A 216 -12.50 -4.41 7.49
C GLN A 216 -11.98 -3.51 8.61
N PRO A 217 -12.75 -2.50 9.06
CA PRO A 217 -12.45 -1.78 10.27
C PRO A 217 -12.44 -2.73 11.46
N THR A 218 -11.44 -2.63 12.34
CA THR A 218 -11.30 -3.55 13.48
C THR A 218 -11.29 -2.86 14.84
N ALA A 219 -10.86 -1.61 14.92
CA ALA A 219 -10.90 -0.82 16.16
C ALA A 219 -10.68 0.66 15.91
N LEU A 220 -10.97 1.47 16.91
CA LEU A 220 -10.39 2.80 17.05
C LEU A 220 -9.16 2.72 17.94
N VAL A 221 -8.11 3.45 17.58
CA VAL A 221 -6.91 3.55 18.40
C VAL A 221 -6.62 5.01 18.69
N ASN A 222 -6.52 5.34 19.97
CA ASN A 222 -6.15 6.67 20.41
C ASN A 222 -4.69 6.92 20.05
N LEU A 223 -4.43 8.03 19.36
CA LEU A 223 -3.10 8.30 18.84
C LEU A 223 -2.12 8.72 19.93
N ALA A 224 -2.59 9.37 21.00
CA ALA A 224 -1.77 9.84 22.10
C ALA A 224 -1.51 8.73 23.13
N SER A 225 -2.55 8.02 23.58
CA SER A 225 -2.42 6.99 24.62
C SER A 225 -2.11 5.59 24.07
N GLY A 226 -2.39 5.33 22.78
CA GLY A 226 -2.34 3.99 22.20
C GLY A 226 -3.50 3.08 22.62
N GLU A 227 -4.48 3.60 23.37
CA GLU A 227 -5.66 2.85 23.78
C GLU A 227 -6.43 2.34 22.57
N ARG A 228 -6.74 1.04 22.56
CA ARG A 228 -7.52 0.39 21.50
C ARG A 228 -8.92 0.11 22.01
N VAL A 229 -9.92 0.72 21.39
CA VAL A 229 -11.34 0.58 21.74
C VAL A 229 -12.14 0.01 20.58
N ALA A 230 -13.28 -0.59 20.89
CA ALA A 230 -14.19 -1.15 19.90
C ALA A 230 -14.86 -0.05 19.04
N LEU A 231 -15.42 -0.45 17.91
CA LEU A 231 -16.06 0.46 16.94
C LEU A 231 -17.39 1.05 17.44
N ASP A 232 -17.93 0.56 18.56
CA ASP A 232 -19.11 1.10 19.24
C ASP A 232 -18.76 2.15 20.31
N HIS A 233 -17.47 2.50 20.48
CA HIS A 233 -17.03 3.53 21.40
C HIS A 233 -17.73 4.88 21.17
N PHE A 234 -17.93 5.25 19.90
CA PHE A 234 -18.74 6.42 19.54
C PHE A 234 -20.17 6.00 19.21
N PRO A 235 -21.19 6.68 19.76
CA PRO A 235 -22.57 6.34 19.50
C PRO A 235 -22.93 6.58 18.02
N PRO A 236 -23.92 5.84 17.48
CA PRO A 236 -24.46 6.13 16.16
C PRO A 236 -24.89 7.61 16.04
N GLY A 237 -24.51 8.25 14.94
CA GLY A 237 -24.74 9.67 14.67
C GLY A 237 -23.64 10.60 15.20
N GLN A 238 -22.62 10.10 15.90
CA GLN A 238 -21.48 10.90 16.36
C GLN A 238 -20.84 11.66 15.19
N THR A 239 -20.71 12.98 15.33
CA THR A 239 -19.97 13.80 14.37
C THR A 239 -18.49 13.79 14.72
N VAL A 240 -17.64 13.58 13.71
CA VAL A 240 -16.18 13.54 13.86
C VAL A 240 -15.50 14.31 12.72
N HIS A 241 -14.36 14.93 12.98
CA HIS A 241 -13.52 15.43 11.89
C HIS A 241 -12.78 14.25 11.26
N ALA A 242 -12.94 14.03 9.96
CA ALA A 242 -12.34 12.91 9.26
C ALA A 242 -11.19 13.37 8.36
N VAL A 243 -9.96 12.98 8.69
CA VAL A 243 -8.74 13.38 7.97
C VAL A 243 -8.23 12.22 7.13
N ALA A 244 -8.01 12.47 5.83
CA ALA A 244 -7.48 11.46 4.92
C ALA A 244 -6.52 12.04 3.87
N GLY A 245 -5.24 11.71 3.99
CA GLY A 245 -4.15 11.99 3.05
C GLY A 245 -3.76 10.76 2.23
N ILE A 246 -4.73 10.11 1.61
CA ILE A 246 -4.57 8.89 0.80
C ILE A 246 -5.04 9.12 -0.63
N GLY A 247 -4.61 8.27 -1.58
CA GLY A 247 -5.00 8.42 -2.99
C GLY A 247 -6.50 8.27 -3.31
N ASN A 248 -7.35 7.86 -2.36
CA ASN A 248 -8.81 7.88 -2.45
C ASN A 248 -9.45 8.21 -1.08
N PRO A 249 -9.49 9.49 -0.66
CA PRO A 249 -10.01 9.89 0.65
C PRO A 249 -11.49 9.54 0.86
N GLN A 250 -12.29 9.59 -0.22
CA GLN A 250 -13.73 9.32 -0.15
C GLN A 250 -14.03 7.93 0.42
N ARG A 251 -13.17 6.95 0.14
CA ARG A 251 -13.32 5.60 0.69
C ARG A 251 -13.31 5.60 2.21
N PHE A 252 -12.40 6.36 2.83
CA PHE A 252 -12.32 6.46 4.28
C PHE A 252 -13.60 7.09 4.85
N PHE A 253 -14.08 8.18 4.25
CA PHE A 253 -15.32 8.84 4.68
C PHE A 253 -16.54 7.92 4.57
N ASN A 254 -16.68 7.21 3.45
CA ASN A 254 -17.76 6.23 3.26
C ASN A 254 -17.68 5.10 4.31
N THR A 255 -16.48 4.67 4.70
CA THR A 255 -16.30 3.68 5.77
C THR A 255 -16.82 4.21 7.11
N LEU A 256 -16.56 5.47 7.45
CA LEU A 256 -17.07 6.08 8.69
C LEU A 256 -18.60 6.21 8.67
N GLU A 257 -19.18 6.58 7.52
CA GLU A 257 -20.63 6.62 7.33
C GLU A 257 -21.26 5.22 7.50
N ALA A 258 -20.63 4.18 6.94
CA ALA A 258 -21.07 2.79 7.09
C ALA A 258 -20.99 2.27 8.53
N LEU A 259 -20.14 2.88 9.38
CA LEU A 259 -20.08 2.67 10.82
C LEU A 259 -21.12 3.50 11.60
N ASN A 260 -22.04 4.16 10.90
CA ASN A 260 -23.09 5.05 11.43
C ASN A 260 -22.56 6.33 12.08
N TRP A 261 -21.37 6.81 11.71
CA TRP A 261 -20.87 8.12 12.13
C TRP A 261 -21.11 9.20 11.08
N ARG A 262 -20.95 10.47 11.47
CA ARG A 262 -21.12 11.64 10.60
C ARG A 262 -19.77 12.32 10.38
N PRO A 263 -18.98 11.91 9.37
CA PRO A 263 -17.69 12.52 9.12
C PRO A 263 -17.84 13.94 8.55
N VAL A 264 -17.09 14.89 9.10
CA VAL A 264 -16.78 16.17 8.46
C VAL A 264 -15.50 15.97 7.66
N PRO A 265 -15.56 15.90 6.31
CA PRO A 265 -14.45 15.42 5.50
C PRO A 265 -13.36 16.49 5.31
N HIS A 266 -12.12 16.13 5.64
CA HIS A 266 -10.91 16.92 5.40
C HIS A 266 -9.93 16.12 4.53
N PRO A 267 -10.10 16.12 3.19
CA PRO A 267 -9.19 15.45 2.30
C PRO A 267 -7.87 16.22 2.17
N PHE A 268 -6.75 15.50 2.24
CA PHE A 268 -5.41 16.03 2.00
C PHE A 268 -4.76 15.32 0.82
N ALA A 269 -3.73 15.96 0.25
CA ALA A 269 -2.89 15.32 -0.76
C ALA A 269 -2.19 14.07 -0.19
N ASP A 270 -1.87 13.12 -1.06
CA ASP A 270 -1.08 11.95 -0.66
C ASP A 270 0.28 12.41 -0.11
N HIS A 271 0.71 11.82 1.00
CA HIS A 271 1.92 12.22 1.74
C HIS A 271 1.92 13.67 2.25
N ALA A 272 0.74 14.27 2.48
CA ALA A 272 0.66 15.58 3.11
C ALA A 272 1.36 15.59 4.49
N GLN A 273 2.05 16.69 4.75
CA GLN A 273 2.63 17.01 6.05
C GLN A 273 1.61 17.71 6.94
N TYR A 274 1.59 17.30 8.20
CA TYR A 274 0.66 17.79 9.20
C TYR A 274 1.40 18.53 10.32
N ASP A 275 0.70 19.50 10.88
CA ASP A 275 1.03 20.15 12.13
C ASP A 275 -0.27 20.31 12.94
N ALA A 276 -0.14 20.61 14.24
CA ALA A 276 -1.29 20.73 15.13
C ALA A 276 -2.28 21.83 14.68
N ALA A 277 -1.77 22.92 14.09
CA ALA A 277 -2.60 24.04 13.65
C ALA A 277 -3.49 23.66 12.45
N ARG A 278 -2.96 22.90 11.49
CA ARG A 278 -3.70 22.39 10.32
C ARG A 278 -4.78 21.37 10.65
N LEU A 279 -4.66 20.72 11.81
CA LEU A 279 -5.61 19.72 12.31
C LEU A 279 -6.51 20.27 13.42
N SER A 280 -6.42 21.56 13.72
CA SER A 280 -7.29 22.26 14.66
C SER A 280 -8.54 22.77 13.92
N PHE A 281 -9.58 21.94 13.89
CA PHE A 281 -10.84 22.26 13.22
C PHE A 281 -11.92 22.75 14.20
N GLU A 282 -12.83 23.58 13.71
CA GLU A 282 -14.00 24.04 14.46
C GLU A 282 -15.31 23.44 13.89
N PRO A 283 -16.31 23.10 14.74
CA PRO A 283 -16.25 23.09 16.22
C PRO A 283 -15.30 21.98 16.75
N PRO A 284 -14.89 22.05 18.03
CA PRO A 284 -14.02 21.02 18.62
C PRO A 284 -14.77 19.69 18.72
N LEU A 285 -14.44 18.77 17.81
CA LEU A 285 -15.00 17.42 17.71
C LEU A 285 -13.84 16.42 17.71
N PRO A 286 -14.07 15.16 18.13
CA PRO A 286 -13.06 14.11 17.99
C PRO A 286 -12.55 14.03 16.56
N LEU A 287 -11.23 13.88 16.42
CA LEU A 287 -10.58 13.79 15.12
C LEU A 287 -10.27 12.33 14.83
N LEU A 288 -10.79 11.82 13.72
CA LEU A 288 -10.50 10.50 13.18
C LEU A 288 -9.64 10.61 11.93
N MET A 289 -8.57 9.84 11.84
CA MET A 289 -7.72 9.79 10.64
C MET A 289 -7.45 8.37 10.15
N THR A 290 -6.87 8.25 8.96
CA THR A 290 -6.38 6.95 8.47
C THR A 290 -5.16 6.49 9.26
N GLU A 291 -4.90 5.18 9.33
CA GLU A 291 -3.66 4.65 9.94
C GLU A 291 -2.40 5.28 9.34
N LYS A 292 -2.39 5.50 8.02
CA LYS A 292 -1.26 6.09 7.31
C LYS A 292 -1.03 7.55 7.68
N ASP A 293 -2.08 8.28 8.03
CA ASP A 293 -1.93 9.67 8.50
C ASP A 293 -1.50 9.73 9.97
N ALA A 294 -1.95 8.76 10.77
CA ALA A 294 -1.63 8.65 12.19
C ALA A 294 -0.12 8.59 12.48
N VAL A 295 0.66 7.86 11.66
CA VAL A 295 2.11 7.74 11.85
C VAL A 295 2.85 9.08 11.77
N LYS A 296 2.26 10.08 11.09
CA LYS A 296 2.81 11.44 10.97
C LYS A 296 2.43 12.35 12.13
N CYS A 297 1.34 12.04 12.84
CA CYS A 297 0.71 12.92 13.82
C CYS A 297 1.04 12.57 15.28
N ARG A 298 1.57 11.37 15.55
CA ARG A 298 1.77 10.84 16.91
C ARG A 298 2.53 11.78 17.85
N ALA A 299 3.54 12.49 17.35
CA ALA A 299 4.39 13.37 18.16
C ALA A 299 3.68 14.61 18.73
N PHE A 300 2.53 15.01 18.16
CA PHE A 300 1.79 16.21 18.56
C PHE A 300 0.28 15.94 18.70
N ALA A 301 -0.11 14.67 18.81
CA ALA A 301 -1.51 14.27 18.87
C ALA A 301 -2.22 14.82 20.12
N ALA A 302 -3.43 15.33 19.94
CA ALA A 302 -4.30 15.67 21.05
C ALA A 302 -4.96 14.41 21.64
N ALA A 303 -5.52 14.54 22.85
CA ALA A 303 -6.09 13.42 23.60
C ALA A 303 -7.32 12.79 22.92
N ASP A 304 -8.01 13.52 22.05
CA ASP A 304 -9.20 13.09 21.32
C ASP A 304 -8.93 12.76 19.85
N TRP A 305 -7.65 12.53 19.50
CA TRP A 305 -7.27 12.09 18.17
C TRP A 305 -7.19 10.57 18.09
N TRP A 306 -7.87 10.02 17.11
CA TRP A 306 -7.98 8.59 16.88
C TRP A 306 -7.64 8.26 15.44
N TYR A 307 -7.23 7.03 15.21
CA TYR A 307 -7.23 6.46 13.87
C TYR A 307 -8.08 5.21 13.80
N LEU A 308 -8.67 4.97 12.63
CA LEU A 308 -9.44 3.76 12.37
C LEU A 308 -8.48 2.65 11.94
N ALA A 309 -8.37 1.61 12.77
CA ALA A 309 -7.60 0.44 12.42
C ALA A 309 -8.35 -0.39 11.36
N VAL A 310 -7.66 -0.82 10.30
CA VAL A 310 -8.23 -1.59 9.19
C VAL A 310 -7.35 -2.78 8.82
N ASP A 311 -7.98 -3.93 8.67
CA ASP A 311 -7.30 -5.16 8.25
C ASP A 311 -7.80 -5.60 6.88
N ALA A 312 -6.90 -6.14 6.05
CA ALA A 312 -7.31 -6.80 4.81
C ALA A 312 -7.89 -8.17 5.13
N VAL A 313 -9.06 -8.46 4.56
CA VAL A 313 -9.74 -9.76 4.65
C VAL A 313 -9.91 -10.29 3.23
N PRO A 314 -8.94 -11.10 2.74
CA PRO A 314 -9.08 -11.80 1.48
C PRO A 314 -10.12 -12.92 1.53
N THR A 315 -10.57 -13.37 0.36
CA THR A 315 -11.38 -14.59 0.25
C THR A 315 -10.59 -15.83 0.65
N THR A 316 -11.31 -16.87 1.07
CA THR A 316 -10.71 -18.18 1.36
C THR A 316 -9.99 -18.75 0.15
N ALA A 317 -10.53 -18.54 -1.06
CA ALA A 317 -9.89 -19.00 -2.29
C ALA A 317 -8.49 -18.39 -2.51
N PHE A 318 -8.31 -17.10 -2.21
CA PHE A 318 -6.99 -16.49 -2.25
C PHE A 318 -6.05 -17.08 -1.20
N VAL A 319 -6.56 -17.30 0.01
CA VAL A 319 -5.78 -17.88 1.10
C VAL A 319 -5.28 -19.29 0.74
N ASP A 320 -6.17 -20.14 0.24
CA ASP A 320 -5.84 -21.50 -0.19
C ASP A 320 -4.84 -21.49 -1.36
N TRP A 321 -5.02 -20.57 -2.31
CA TRP A 321 -4.08 -20.37 -3.41
C TRP A 321 -2.70 -19.95 -2.91
N LEU A 322 -2.64 -18.97 -2.00
CA LEU A 322 -1.40 -18.46 -1.42
C LEU A 322 -0.66 -19.57 -0.68
N ASP A 323 -1.38 -20.38 0.11
CA ASP A 323 -0.82 -21.51 0.84
C ASP A 323 -0.20 -22.54 -0.10
N GLY A 324 -0.88 -22.86 -1.21
CA GLY A 324 -0.33 -23.73 -2.25
C GLY A 324 0.95 -23.16 -2.87
N GLN A 325 1.03 -21.85 -3.08
CA GLN A 325 2.26 -21.21 -3.57
C GLN A 325 3.38 -21.21 -2.52
N LEU A 326 3.08 -20.94 -1.26
CA LEU A 326 4.06 -20.96 -0.16
C LEU A 326 4.64 -22.36 0.03
N ALA A 327 3.81 -23.40 0.02
CA ALA A 327 4.25 -24.79 0.12
C ALA A 327 5.16 -25.20 -1.04
N ARG A 328 4.90 -24.70 -2.26
CA ARG A 328 5.75 -24.91 -3.44
C ARG A 328 7.11 -24.23 -3.30
N LEU A 329 7.16 -23.02 -2.76
CA LEU A 329 8.37 -22.20 -2.70
C LEU A 329 9.26 -22.49 -1.49
N ILE A 330 8.66 -22.92 -0.38
CA ILE A 330 9.35 -23.16 0.90
C ILE A 330 9.01 -24.59 1.37
N PRO A 331 9.45 -25.64 0.65
CA PRO A 331 9.13 -27.01 1.02
C PRO A 331 9.69 -27.36 2.40
N GLY A 332 8.84 -27.86 3.30
CA GLY A 332 9.22 -28.35 4.62
C GLY A 332 9.12 -27.36 5.79
N ARG A 333 8.55 -26.16 5.57
CA ARG A 333 8.21 -25.20 6.65
C ARG A 333 6.74 -24.81 6.72
N THR A 334 5.91 -25.32 5.82
CA THR A 334 4.46 -25.13 5.77
C THR A 334 3.74 -26.39 6.17
#